data_AF-A0A7C1BGS2-F1
#
_entry.id   AF-A0A7C1BGS2-F1
#
_cell.length_a   1.000
_cell.length_b   1.000
_cell.length_c   1.000
_cell.angle_alpha   90.00
_cell.angle_beta   90.00
_cell.angle_gamma   90.00
#
_symmetry.space_group_name_H-M   'P 1'
#
loop_
_entity.id
_entity.type
_entity.pdbx_description
1 polymer ?
#
loop_
_entity_poly.entity_id
_entity_poly.type
_entity_poly.pdbx_seq_one_letter_code
_entity_poly.pdbx_strand_id
1 'polypeptide(L)' 'MEADLQAIENMRAQYESRLMAIKGVVSVSTGIGKTGKPCLKIGTSVPVEQVRTKLPEDLFQVEVELEYLGEIRAQ' A
#
# COMPACT_ATOMS: atom_id res chain seq x y z
N MET A 1 14.29 8.35 11.91
CA MET A 1 14.04 6.89 11.97
C MET A 1 12.70 6.56 12.63
N GLU A 2 12.44 6.88 13.91
CA GLU A 2 11.08 6.63 14.49
C GLU A 2 9.99 7.57 13.94
N ALA A 3 10.30 8.87 13.76
CA ALA A 3 9.34 9.85 13.26
C ALA A 3 8.83 9.53 11.84
N ASP A 4 9.71 8.99 10.99
CA ASP A 4 9.37 8.65 9.60
C ASP A 4 8.41 7.46 9.54
N LEU A 5 8.63 6.46 10.40
CA LEU A 5 7.80 5.26 10.46
C LEU A 5 6.40 5.58 11.02
N GLN A 6 6.33 6.44 12.04
CA GLN A 6 5.06 6.94 12.58
C GLN A 6 4.27 7.75 11.56
N ALA A 7 4.93 8.57 10.73
CA ALA A 7 4.27 9.34 9.69
C ALA A 7 3.66 8.44 8.60
N ILE A 8 4.39 7.42 8.16
CA ILE A 8 3.88 6.43 7.20
C ILE A 8 2.75 5.61 7.80
N GLU A 9 2.83 5.24 9.08
CA GLU A 9 1.77 4.51 9.77
C GLU A 9 0.48 5.34 9.90
N ASN A 10 0.61 6.63 10.23
CA ASN A 10 -0.53 7.55 10.25
C ASN A 10 -1.17 7.69 8.87
N MET A 11 -0.34 7.78 7.81
CA MET A 11 -0.82 7.80 6.43
C MET A 11 -1.51 6.48 6.07
N ARG A 12 -0.94 5.33 6.45
CA ARG A 12 -1.56 4.01 6.29
C ARG A 12 -2.96 4.01 6.91
N ALA A 13 -3.08 4.38 8.18
CA ALA A 13 -4.36 4.40 8.89
C ALA A 13 -5.38 5.35 8.24
N GLN A 14 -4.94 6.52 7.75
CA GLN A 14 -5.81 7.49 7.08
C GLN A 14 -6.36 6.96 5.75
N TYR A 15 -5.53 6.25 4.98
CA TYR A 15 -5.90 5.78 3.65
C TYR A 15 -6.38 4.33 3.60
N GLU A 16 -6.21 3.55 4.68
CA GLU A 16 -6.51 2.11 4.74
C GLU A 16 -7.91 1.79 4.22
N SER A 17 -8.95 2.42 4.76
CA SER A 17 -10.33 2.14 4.32
C SER A 17 -10.57 2.51 2.85
N ARG A 18 -9.96 3.59 2.35
CA ARG A 18 -10.10 4.01 0.95
C ARG A 18 -9.35 3.07 0.01
N LEU A 19 -8.15 2.64 0.41
CA LEU A 19 -7.32 1.70 -0.34
C LEU A 19 -7.95 0.32 -0.40
N MET A 20 -8.42 -0.20 0.74
CA MET A 20 -9.11 -1.49 0.83
C MET A 20 -10.44 -1.51 0.04
N ALA A 21 -11.04 -0.36 -0.22
CA ALA A 21 -12.23 -0.24 -1.09
C ALA A 21 -11.90 -0.30 -2.59
N ILE A 22 -10.63 -0.15 -2.99
CA ILE A 22 -10.22 -0.26 -4.39
C ILE A 22 -10.29 -1.73 -4.81
N LYS A 23 -11.14 -2.03 -5.80
CA LYS A 23 -11.24 -3.37 -6.37
C LYS A 23 -9.87 -3.87 -6.84
N GLY A 24 -9.40 -4.93 -6.21
CA GLY A 24 -8.10 -5.54 -6.49
C GLY A 24 -7.04 -5.29 -5.41
N VAL A 25 -7.29 -4.42 -4.43
CA VAL A 25 -6.46 -4.32 -3.22
C VAL A 25 -6.93 -5.37 -2.21
N VAL A 26 -6.00 -6.09 -1.59
CA VAL A 26 -6.28 -7.13 -0.59
C VAL A 26 -5.56 -6.91 0.73
N SER A 27 -4.50 -6.11 0.74
CA SER A 27 -3.80 -5.74 1.96
C SER A 27 -3.13 -4.37 1.85
N VAL A 28 -3.03 -3.69 2.99
CA VAL A 28 -2.31 -2.43 3.14
C VAL A 28 -1.51 -2.52 4.43
N SER A 29 -0.18 -2.39 4.34
CA SER A 29 0.72 -2.47 5.48
C SER A 29 1.86 -1.46 5.36
N THR A 30 2.61 -1.27 6.44
CA THR A 30 3.87 -0.52 6.42
C THR A 30 5.03 -1.48 6.40
N GLY A 31 6.15 -1.06 5.82
CA GLY A 31 7.36 -1.88 5.76
C GLY A 31 8.59 -1.04 5.47
N ILE A 32 9.71 -1.71 5.28
CA ILE A 32 10.93 -1.10 4.75
C ILE A 32 11.01 -1.43 3.26
N GLY A 33 11.10 -0.40 2.43
CA GLY A 33 11.22 -0.50 0.98
C GLY A 33 12.64 -0.87 0.56
N LYS A 34 12.82 -1.13 -0.73
CA LYS A 34 14.14 -1.50 -1.31
C LYS A 34 15.23 -0.45 -1.09
N THR A 35 14.85 0.80 -0.82
CA THR A 35 15.77 1.91 -0.53
C THR A 35 16.25 1.94 0.93
N GLY A 36 15.73 1.06 1.78
CA GLY A 36 15.97 1.07 3.22
C GLY A 36 15.12 2.09 3.98
N LYS A 37 14.16 2.76 3.31
CA LYS A 37 13.25 3.73 3.93
C LYS A 37 11.89 3.12 4.26
N PRO A 38 11.17 3.64 5.28
CA PRO A 38 9.78 3.29 5.52
C PRO A 38 8.92 3.54 4.29
N CYS A 39 8.10 2.56 3.92
CA CYS A 39 7.22 2.62 2.76
C CYS A 39 5.83 2.04 3.07
N LEU A 40 4.86 2.40 2.24
CA LEU A 40 3.55 1.78 2.22
C LEU A 40 3.60 0.56 1.30
N LYS A 41 3.17 -0.61 1.81
CA LYS A 41 3.04 -1.84 1.04
C LYS A 41 1.58 -2.11 0.74
N ILE A 42 1.26 -2.28 -0.54
CA ILE A 42 -0.09 -2.56 -1.00
C ILE A 42 -0.08 -3.91 -1.72
N GLY A 43 -0.74 -4.90 -1.13
CA GLY A 43 -0.96 -6.19 -1.76
C GLY A 43 -2.18 -6.16 -2.67
N THR A 44 -2.04 -6.72 -3.88
CA THR A 44 -3.09 -6.73 -4.88
C THR A 44 -3.45 -8.14 -5.34
N SER A 45 -4.74 -8.39 -5.58
CA SER A 45 -5.26 -9.63 -6.18
C SER A 45 -5.41 -9.56 -7.70
N VAL A 46 -5.13 -8.41 -8.30
CA VAL A 46 -5.05 -8.18 -9.74
C VAL A 46 -3.69 -7.57 -10.08
N PRO A 47 -3.24 -7.62 -11.35
CA PRO A 47 -1.97 -7.01 -11.76
C PRO A 47 -1.81 -5.58 -11.26
N VAL A 48 -0.62 -5.25 -10.77
CA VAL A 48 -0.33 -3.99 -10.06
C VAL A 48 -0.66 -2.76 -10.90
N GLU A 49 -0.54 -2.84 -12.23
CA GLU A 49 -0.86 -1.79 -13.17
C GLU A 49 -2.34 -1.39 -13.14
N GLN A 50 -3.24 -2.37 -12.89
CA GLN A 50 -4.68 -2.14 -12.80
C GLN A 50 -5.10 -1.46 -11.50
N VAL A 51 -4.30 -1.61 -10.44
CA VAL A 51 -4.53 -0.95 -9.15
C VAL A 51 -3.86 0.42 -9.13
N ARG A 52 -2.63 0.52 -9.65
CA ARG A 52 -1.81 1.74 -9.61
C ARG A 52 -2.52 2.96 -10.18
N THR A 53 -3.28 2.78 -11.25
CA THR A 53 -4.07 3.85 -11.90
C THR A 53 -5.27 4.32 -11.10
N LYS A 54 -5.66 3.58 -10.06
CA LYS A 54 -6.80 3.88 -9.17
C LYS A 54 -6.36 4.41 -7.81
N LEU A 55 -5.06 4.35 -7.51
CA LEU A 55 -4.54 4.87 -6.27
C LEU A 55 -4.60 6.40 -6.28
N PRO A 56 -4.96 7.05 -5.16
CA PRO A 56 -4.89 8.49 -5.05
C PRO A 56 -3.45 8.99 -5.21
N GLU A 57 -3.27 10.07 -5.97
CA GLU A 57 -1.94 10.61 -6.30
C GLU A 57 -1.14 11.03 -5.06
N ASP A 58 -1.84 11.47 -4.02
CA ASP A 58 -1.25 11.88 -2.73
C ASP A 58 -0.43 10.76 -2.07
N LEU A 59 -0.73 9.49 -2.35
CA LEU A 59 0.06 8.37 -1.81
C LEU A 59 1.47 8.31 -2.39
N PHE A 60 1.70 8.83 -3.60
CA PHE A 60 3.04 8.83 -4.21
C PHE A 60 3.95 9.93 -3.65
N GLN A 61 3.49 10.73 -2.67
CA GLN A 61 4.35 11.60 -1.87
C GLN A 61 5.27 10.80 -0.94
N VAL A 62 4.94 9.53 -0.68
CA VAL A 62 5.77 8.58 0.07
C VAL A 62 6.17 7.41 -0.81
N GLU A 63 7.14 6.62 -0.36
CA GLU A 63 7.51 5.40 -1.07
C GLU A 63 6.36 4.38 -0.97
N VAL A 64 5.86 3.93 -2.13
CA VAL A 64 4.77 2.94 -2.23
C VAL A 64 5.27 1.74 -3.02
N GLU A 65 5.19 0.56 -2.41
CA GLU A 65 5.47 -0.71 -3.05
C GLU A 65 4.17 -1.48 -3.28
N LEU A 66 3.89 -1.80 -4.54
CA LEU A 66 2.78 -2.65 -4.94
C LEU A 66 3.28 -4.06 -5.18
N GLU A 67 2.60 -5.04 -4.59
CA GLU A 67 2.93 -6.45 -4.74
C GLU A 67 1.70 -7.23 -5.18
N TYR A 68 1.83 -7.96 -6.29
CA TYR A 68 0.78 -8.88 -6.73
C TYR A 68 0.84 -10.17 -5.91
N LEU A 69 -0.16 -10.36 -5.05
CA LEU A 69 -0.29 -11.53 -4.17
C LEU A 69 -1.21 -12.61 -4.76
N GLY A 70 -1.93 -12.30 -5.84
CA GLY A 70 -2.93 -13.19 -6.44
C GLY A 70 -4.28 -13.21 -5.70
N GLU A 71 -5.22 -14.04 -6.15
CA GLU A 71 -6.49 -14.24 -5.45
C GLU A 71 -6.25 -14.92 -4.10
N ILE A 72 -6.19 -14.13 -3.02
CA ILE A 72 -6.24 -14.68 -1.66
C ILE A 72 -7.68 -15.16 -1.42
N ARG A 73 -7.93 -16.44 -1.65
CA ARG A 73 -9.15 -17.12 -1.18
C ARG A 73 -8.92 -17.52 0.27
N ALA A 74 -9.43 -16.74 1.21
CA ALA A 74 -9.61 -17.25 2.57
C ALA A 74 -10.64 -18.40 2.51
N GLN A 75 -10.24 -19.61 2.93
CA GLN A 75 -11.13 -20.76 3.14
C GLN A 75 -11.68 -20.73 4.57
#